data_AF-A0A1A0P4D5-F1
#
_entry.id   AF-A0A1A0P4D5-F1
#
_cell.length_a   1.000
_cell.length_b   1.000
_cell.length_c   1.000
_cell.angle_alpha   90.00
_cell.angle_beta   90.00
_cell.angle_gamma   90.00
#
_symmetry.space_group_name_H-M   'P 1'
#
loop_
_entity.id
_entity.type
_entity.pdbx_description
1 polymer ?
#
loop_
_entity_poly.entity_id
_entity_poly.type
_entity_poly.pdbx_seq_one_letter_code
_entity_poly.pdbx_strand_id
1 'polypeptide(L)'
;ATNDVFHDEVTTRSVWTIAMTCSDVVTCTGTVTSDAGWTANISTTNGEYLVKRELPNWEPCADGRLFTGHQRYQFYPVDQSAGFWPGSQTFAGFDRTSGDSGNCSINERLEIELPFRLQKLN
;
A
#
# COMPACT_ATOMS: atom_id res chain seq x y z
N ALA A 1 20.18 -13.99 5.76
CA ALA A 1 19.75 -12.77 5.05
C ALA A 1 19.31 -13.17 3.64
N THR A 2 18.04 -13.52 3.50
CA THR A 2 17.33 -13.65 2.22
C THR A 2 16.60 -12.32 1.99
N ASN A 3 17.37 -11.25 1.85
CA ASN A 3 16.79 -9.96 1.46
C ASN A 3 16.67 -10.01 -0.07
N ASP A 4 15.45 -9.81 -0.57
CA ASP A 4 15.07 -9.75 -1.99
C ASP A 4 14.98 -11.10 -2.74
N VAL A 5 14.42 -12.13 -2.10
CA VAL A 5 13.98 -13.33 -2.83
C VAL A 5 12.61 -13.05 -3.45
N PHE A 6 12.49 -13.23 -4.76
CA PHE A 6 11.20 -13.18 -5.43
C PHE A 6 10.33 -14.36 -4.97
N HIS A 7 9.13 -14.04 -4.51
CA HIS A 7 8.10 -15.01 -4.16
C HIS A 7 6.84 -14.73 -5.00
N ASP A 8 6.20 -15.80 -5.50
CA ASP A 8 4.93 -15.71 -6.21
C ASP A 8 3.79 -15.44 -5.20
N GLU A 9 3.65 -14.19 -4.82
CA GLU A 9 2.53 -13.74 -3.99
C GLU A 9 1.24 -13.65 -4.81
N VAL A 10 0.10 -13.90 -4.16
CA VAL A 10 -1.20 -13.92 -4.83
C VAL A 10 -1.59 -12.49 -5.27
N THR A 11 -1.88 -12.32 -6.56
CA THR A 11 -2.45 -11.06 -7.06
C THR A 11 -3.84 -10.86 -6.47
N THR A 12 -4.00 -9.79 -5.69
CA THR A 12 -5.29 -9.40 -5.10
C THR A 12 -5.91 -8.27 -5.91
N ARG A 13 -7.22 -8.37 -6.18
CA ARG A 13 -7.99 -7.34 -6.89
C ARG A 13 -9.19 -6.94 -6.06
N SER A 14 -9.39 -5.63 -5.92
CA SER A 14 -10.46 -5.03 -5.10
C SER A 14 -10.93 -3.72 -5.73
N VAL A 15 -12.17 -3.33 -5.47
CA VAL A 15 -12.75 -2.05 -5.85
C VAL A 15 -12.71 -1.09 -4.66
N TRP A 16 -12.17 0.11 -4.89
CA TRP A 16 -12.02 1.13 -3.86
C TRP A 16 -12.91 2.34 -4.16
N THR A 17 -13.60 2.81 -3.13
CA THR A 17 -14.22 4.13 -3.10
C THR A 17 -13.30 5.09 -2.35
N ILE A 18 -12.78 6.10 -3.05
CA ILE A 18 -11.83 7.08 -2.50
C ILE A 18 -12.52 8.44 -2.41
N ALA A 19 -12.60 8.99 -1.19
CA ALA A 19 -13.15 10.31 -0.93
C ALA A 19 -12.08 11.20 -0.27
N MET A 20 -11.74 12.34 -0.88
CA MET A 20 -10.68 13.23 -0.40
C MET A 20 -11.11 14.70 -0.42
N THR A 21 -10.48 15.49 0.45
CA THR A 21 -10.58 16.95 0.50
C THR A 21 -9.19 17.56 0.54
N CYS A 22 -8.98 18.66 -0.18
CA CYS A 22 -7.68 19.30 -0.31
C CYS A 22 -7.62 20.59 0.51
N SER A 23 -6.58 20.72 1.33
CA SER A 23 -6.31 21.95 2.08
C SER A 23 -5.57 22.99 1.24
N ASP A 24 -4.78 22.52 0.27
CA ASP A 24 -4.10 23.33 -0.73
C ASP A 24 -3.98 22.55 -2.05
N VAL A 25 -3.21 23.08 -3.02
CA VAL A 25 -3.08 22.51 -4.36
C VAL A 25 -2.31 21.19 -4.44
N VAL A 26 -1.57 20.79 -3.40
CA VAL A 26 -0.74 19.58 -3.36
C VAL A 26 -1.07 18.65 -2.18
N THR A 27 -1.74 19.17 -1.15
CA THR A 27 -2.08 18.46 0.08
C THR A 27 -3.56 18.15 0.14
N CYS A 28 -3.89 16.87 -0.03
CA CYS A 28 -5.23 16.32 0.10
C CYS A 28 -5.21 15.18 1.12
N THR A 29 -6.29 15.06 1.90
CA THR A 29 -6.48 13.95 2.84
C THR A 29 -7.88 13.39 2.70
N GLY A 30 -8.09 12.15 3.13
CA GLY A 30 -9.40 11.52 3.04
C GLY A 30 -9.40 10.06 3.44
N THR A 31 -10.34 9.32 2.87
CA THR A 31 -10.62 7.93 3.24
C THR A 31 -10.79 7.06 2.00
N VAL A 32 -10.27 5.85 2.08
CA VAL A 32 -10.48 4.75 1.13
C VAL A 32 -11.35 3.71 1.80
N THR A 33 -12.42 3.31 1.13
CA THR A 33 -13.25 2.16 1.52
C THR A 33 -13.14 1.10 0.43
N SER A 34 -12.74 -0.11 0.81
CA SER A 34 -12.56 -1.24 -0.10
C SER A 34 -13.72 -2.23 0.00
N ASP A 35 -14.12 -2.81 -1.13
CA ASP A 35 -15.07 -3.93 -1.19
C ASP A 35 -14.55 -5.19 -0.48
N ALA A 36 -13.25 -5.28 -0.20
CA ALA A 36 -12.64 -6.30 0.66
C ALA A 36 -12.90 -6.07 2.17
N GLY A 37 -13.76 -5.11 2.54
CA GLY A 37 -14.25 -4.93 3.92
C GLY A 37 -13.33 -4.11 4.83
N TRP A 38 -12.41 -3.33 4.27
CA TRP A 38 -11.52 -2.46 5.06
C TRP A 38 -11.65 -0.99 4.68
N THR A 39 -11.31 -0.13 5.64
CA THR A 39 -11.25 1.33 5.48
C THR A 39 -9.89 1.84 5.94
N ALA A 40 -9.35 2.83 5.25
CA ALA A 40 -8.03 3.40 5.55
C ALA A 40 -7.97 4.90 5.22
N ASN A 41 -7.08 5.62 5.89
CA ASN A 41 -6.80 7.01 5.55
C ASN A 41 -5.91 7.09 4.30
N ILE A 42 -6.18 8.09 3.47
CA ILE A 42 -5.37 8.45 2.30
C ILE A 42 -4.88 9.89 2.42
N SER A 43 -3.64 10.14 2.00
CA SER A 43 -3.06 11.48 1.91
C SER A 43 -2.27 11.64 0.61
N THR A 44 -2.12 12.87 0.13
CA THR A 44 -1.19 13.19 -0.95
C THR A 44 0.04 13.96 -0.46
N THR A 45 1.18 13.72 -1.09
CA THR A 45 2.39 14.52 -0.93
C THR A 45 3.09 14.60 -2.27
N ASN A 46 3.27 15.82 -2.81
CA ASN A 46 3.97 16.06 -4.08
C ASN A 46 3.44 15.24 -5.29
N GLY A 47 2.12 15.05 -5.40
CA GLY A 47 1.50 14.32 -6.51
C GLY A 47 1.49 12.80 -6.35
N GLU A 48 1.99 12.29 -5.23
CA GLU A 48 1.91 10.89 -4.83
C GLU A 48 0.82 10.69 -3.77
N TYR A 49 0.12 9.56 -3.85
CA TYR A 49 -0.93 9.15 -2.94
C TYR A 49 -0.40 8.06 -1.99
N LEU A 50 -0.79 8.17 -0.73
CA LEU A 50 -0.37 7.27 0.32
C LEU A 50 -1.58 6.76 1.10
N VAL A 51 -1.76 5.44 1.14
CA VAL A 51 -2.78 4.77 1.97
C VAL A 51 -2.06 3.90 2.99
N LYS A 52 -2.40 4.02 4.28
CA LYS A 52 -1.76 3.25 5.36
C LYS A 52 -2.78 2.39 6.09
N ARG A 53 -2.41 1.15 6.39
CA ARG A 53 -3.23 0.15 7.09
C ARG A 53 -2.39 -0.65 8.07
N GLU A 54 -3.03 -1.11 9.12
CA GLU A 54 -2.49 -2.15 10.00
C GLU A 54 -3.14 -3.49 9.66
N LEU A 55 -2.33 -4.54 9.62
CA LEU A 55 -2.75 -5.91 9.37
C LEU A 55 -2.47 -6.73 10.62
N PRO A 56 -3.47 -6.93 11.51
CA PRO A 56 -3.29 -7.75 12.70
C PRO A 56 -2.89 -9.17 12.32
N ASN A 57 -1.99 -9.76 13.12
CA ASN A 57 -1.54 -11.15 12.97
C ASN A 57 -0.94 -11.48 11.58
N TRP A 58 -0.29 -10.51 10.94
CA TRP A 58 0.28 -10.67 9.61
C TRP A 58 1.60 -11.43 9.60
N GLU A 59 2.44 -11.22 10.62
CA GLU A 59 3.74 -11.87 10.73
C GLU A 59 3.69 -13.01 11.76
N PRO A 60 3.55 -14.27 11.30
CA PRO A 60 3.64 -15.43 12.18
C PRO A 60 5.11 -15.80 12.46
N CYS A 61 5.42 -16.01 13.74
CA CYS A 61 6.71 -16.48 14.18
C CYS A 61 6.71 -17.99 14.41
N ALA A 62 7.88 -18.62 14.29
CA ALA A 62 8.05 -20.06 14.52
C ALA A 62 7.68 -20.51 15.94
N ASP A 63 7.71 -19.58 16.91
CA ASP A 63 7.32 -19.81 18.31
C ASP A 63 5.82 -19.59 18.58
N GLY A 64 5.02 -19.33 17.55
CA GLY A 64 3.57 -19.16 17.63
C GLY A 64 3.10 -17.74 17.96
N ARG A 65 4.01 -16.77 18.16
CA ARG A 65 3.63 -15.36 18.24
C ARG A 65 3.13 -14.84 16.89
N LEU A 66 2.23 -13.87 16.95
CA LEU A 66 1.67 -13.19 15.79
C LEU A 66 1.87 -11.68 15.99
N PHE A 67 2.45 -11.02 14.99
CA PHE A 67 2.69 -9.58 15.04
C PHE A 67 1.89 -8.83 13.97
N THR A 68 1.61 -7.56 14.25
CA THR A 68 0.95 -6.66 13.32
C THR A 68 1.90 -6.28 12.19
N GLY A 69 1.40 -6.33 10.96
CA GLY A 69 2.07 -5.78 9.79
C GLY A 69 1.59 -4.36 9.50
N HIS A 70 2.46 -3.54 8.94
CA HIS A 70 2.18 -2.18 8.52
C HIS A 70 2.19 -2.11 7.00
N GLN A 71 1.00 -1.98 6.41
CA GLN A 71 0.80 -1.94 4.97
C GLN A 71 0.69 -0.50 4.47
N ARG A 72 1.34 -0.22 3.34
CA ARG A 72 1.39 1.07 2.69
C ARG A 72 1.21 0.91 1.19
N TYR A 73 0.14 1.49 0.66
CA TYR A 73 0.01 1.71 -0.78
C TYR A 73 0.57 3.08 -1.12
N GLN A 74 1.52 3.12 -2.03
CA GLN A 74 2.13 4.34 -2.54
C GLN A 74 1.98 4.35 -4.05
N PHE A 75 1.27 5.34 -4.61
CA PHE A 75 0.96 5.35 -6.04
C PHE A 75 0.80 6.76 -6.60
N TYR A 76 0.99 6.90 -7.91
CA TYR A 76 0.95 8.18 -8.62
C TYR A 76 0.33 8.00 -10.02
N PRO A 77 -0.24 9.06 -10.60
CA PRO A 77 -0.91 8.96 -11.90
C PRO A 77 0.13 8.79 -13.02
N VAL A 78 -0.14 7.88 -13.96
CA VAL A 78 0.78 7.53 -15.04
C VAL A 78 0.13 7.52 -16.41
N ASP A 79 0.92 7.77 -17.45
CA ASP A 79 0.53 7.59 -18.85
C ASP A 79 0.78 6.15 -19.36
N GLN A 80 0.62 5.92 -20.68
CA GLN A 80 0.83 4.62 -21.31
C GLN A 80 2.30 4.15 -21.27
N SER A 81 3.24 5.07 -21.10
CA SER A 81 4.68 4.78 -20.97
C SER A 81 5.11 4.57 -19.52
N ALA A 82 4.15 4.52 -18.58
CA ALA A 82 4.39 4.52 -17.13
C ALA A 82 5.10 5.79 -16.62
N GLY A 83 5.11 6.87 -17.41
CA GLY A 83 5.62 8.17 -16.99
C GLY A 83 4.60 8.92 -16.13
N PHE A 84 5.08 9.74 -15.19
CA PHE A 84 4.22 10.57 -14.34
C PHE A 84 3.36 11.52 -15.19
N TRP A 85 2.04 11.44 -15.04
CA TRP A 85 1.08 12.21 -15.84
C TRP A 85 -0.13 12.67 -15.01
N PRO A 86 -0.12 13.92 -14.51
CA PRO A 86 -1.26 14.48 -13.76
C PRO A 86 -2.58 14.40 -14.54
N GLY A 87 -3.66 14.03 -13.85
CA GLY A 87 -4.99 13.87 -14.44
C GLY A 87 -5.25 12.53 -15.13
N SER A 88 -4.27 11.61 -15.14
CA SER A 88 -4.50 10.24 -15.60
C SER A 88 -5.57 9.52 -14.77
N GLN A 89 -6.31 8.63 -15.43
CA GLN A 89 -7.20 7.67 -14.77
C GLN A 89 -6.48 6.38 -14.35
N THR A 90 -5.23 6.20 -14.78
CA THR A 90 -4.37 5.08 -14.42
C THR A 90 -3.33 5.53 -13.41
N PHE A 91 -3.11 4.71 -12.39
CA PHE A 91 -2.05 4.91 -11.40
C PHE A 91 -1.20 3.66 -11.29
N ALA A 92 0.09 3.86 -11.04
CA ALA A 92 1.06 2.81 -10.76
C ALA A 92 1.75 3.11 -9.43
N GLY A 93 2.27 2.07 -8.81
CA GLY A 93 2.91 2.19 -7.51
C GLY A 93 3.26 0.85 -6.89
N PHE A 94 3.32 0.84 -5.56
CA PHE A 94 3.67 -0.32 -4.76
C PHE A 94 2.71 -0.52 -3.60
N ASP A 95 2.43 -1.79 -3.29
CA ASP A 95 1.85 -2.25 -2.02
C ASP A 95 3.00 -2.85 -1.20
N ARG A 96 3.34 -2.21 -0.09
CA ARG A 96 4.41 -2.68 0.80
C ARG A 96 3.84 -2.98 2.17
N THR A 97 4.07 -4.19 2.67
CA THR A 97 3.76 -4.57 4.05
C THR A 97 5.04 -4.91 4.79
N SER A 98 5.19 -4.39 6.01
CA SER A 98 6.38 -4.66 6.82
C SER A 98 6.07 -4.88 8.30
N GLY A 99 6.80 -5.79 8.94
CA GLY A 99 6.73 -6.10 10.37
C GLY A 99 7.76 -5.31 11.18
N ASP A 100 7.62 -5.20 12.50
CA ASP A 100 8.58 -4.42 13.30
C ASP A 100 9.94 -5.10 13.46
N SER A 101 11.01 -4.30 13.54
CA SER A 101 12.35 -4.85 13.83
C SER A 101 12.35 -5.47 15.22
N GLY A 102 12.94 -6.67 15.35
CA GLY A 102 12.91 -7.45 16.59
C GLY A 102 11.72 -8.40 16.69
N ASN A 103 10.74 -8.32 15.77
CA ASN A 103 9.72 -9.35 15.64
C ASN A 103 10.36 -10.70 15.35
N CYS A 104 9.72 -11.76 15.83
CA CYS A 104 10.22 -13.14 15.76
C CYS A 104 11.65 -13.34 16.30
N SER A 105 12.14 -12.42 17.14
CA SER A 105 13.51 -12.42 17.66
C SER A 105 14.58 -12.34 16.56
N ILE A 106 14.21 -11.72 15.43
CA ILE A 106 15.09 -11.45 14.29
C ILE A 106 15.33 -9.94 14.22
N ASN A 107 16.59 -9.54 14.04
CA ASN A 107 16.96 -8.12 13.97
C ASN A 107 16.55 -7.45 12.65
N GLU A 108 16.42 -8.24 11.58
CA GLU A 108 15.91 -7.82 10.27
C GLU A 108 14.37 -7.71 10.29
N ARG A 109 13.82 -6.72 9.58
CA ARG A 109 12.36 -6.53 9.41
C ARG A 109 11.89 -7.36 8.22
N LEU A 110 10.84 -8.17 8.39
CA LEU A 110 10.15 -8.78 7.28
C LEU A 110 9.46 -7.69 6.44
N GLU A 111 9.73 -7.67 5.14
CA GLU A 111 9.12 -6.73 4.20
C GLU A 111 8.69 -7.49 2.94
N ILE A 112 7.45 -7.26 2.51
CA ILE A 112 6.89 -7.76 1.25
C ILE A 112 6.48 -6.54 0.44
N GLU A 113 7.02 -6.40 -0.78
CA GLU A 113 6.65 -5.36 -1.74
C GLU A 113 6.09 -5.97 -3.03
N LEU A 114 4.91 -5.52 -3.44
CA LEU A 114 4.23 -5.95 -4.64
C LEU A 114 3.97 -4.76 -5.58
N PRO A 115 4.07 -4.94 -6.90
CA PRO A 115 3.61 -3.95 -7.86
C PRO A 115 2.12 -3.68 -7.70
N PHE A 116 1.73 -2.41 -7.69
CA PHE A 116 0.35 -1.97 -7.55
C PHE A 116 -0.10 -1.18 -8.78
N ARG A 117 -1.32 -1.45 -9.23
CA ARG A 117 -2.01 -0.70 -10.28
C ARG A 117 -3.42 -0.35 -9.84
N LEU A 118 -3.80 0.91 -10.02
CA LEU A 118 -5.18 1.37 -9.83
C LEU A 118 -5.71 1.96 -11.14
N GLN A 119 -6.95 1.62 -11.46
CA GLN A 119 -7.67 2.18 -12.59
C GLN A 119 -8.96 2.80 -12.05
N LYS A 120 -9.18 4.08 -12.34
CA LYS A 120 -10.47 4.72 -12.04
C LYS A 120 -11.58 4.02 -12.84
N LEU A 121 -12.62 3.60 -12.14
CA LEU A 121 -13.84 3.06 -12.75
C LEU A 121 -14.76 4.23 -13.12
N ASN A 122 -15.39 4.15 -14.30
CA ASN A 122 -16.32 5.17 -14.80
C ASN A 122 -17.72 4.96 -14.25
#